data_AF-A0A840S8U1-F1
#
_entry.id   AF-A0A840S8U1-F1
#
_cell.length_a   1.000
_cell.length_b   1.000
_cell.length_c   1.000
_cell.angle_alpha   90.00
_cell.angle_beta   90.00
_cell.angle_gamma   90.00
#
_symmetry.space_group_name_H-M   'P 1'
#
loop_
_entity.id
_entity.type
_entity.pdbx_description
1 polymer ?
#
loop_
_entity_poly.entity_id
_entity_poly.type
_entity_poly.pdbx_seq_one_letter_code
_entity_poly.pdbx_strand_id
1 'polypeptide(L)'
;MTPPSIADLLKYADLQMAAEAFLLGKDDKPYAGTDLIKALMRGNDHASRFTEAQAKRFDEFWEVVAQQPNTHTGFSGTVFKCKKDDPLTGAKADDVVMCFRSTEFVDDYARDNAATNALEISETGFAWGQRVWAHEMHLLHRQSGQRSRPH
;
A
#
# COMPACT_ATOMS: atom_id res chain seq x y z
N MET A 1 22.90 -2.81 -3.81
CA MET A 1 21.51 -3.11 -4.16
C MET A 1 21.47 -3.71 -5.55
N THR A 2 20.79 -4.84 -5.70
CA THR A 2 20.44 -5.38 -7.03
C THR A 2 19.25 -4.59 -7.55
N PRO A 3 19.21 -4.18 -8.83
CA PRO A 3 18.03 -3.52 -9.38
C PRO A 3 16.79 -4.43 -9.28
N PRO A 4 15.59 -3.86 -9.10
CA PRO A 4 14.36 -4.64 -9.06
C PRO A 4 14.18 -5.42 -10.36
N SER A 5 13.70 -6.66 -10.24
CA SER A 5 13.36 -7.46 -11.41
C SER A 5 12.05 -6.98 -12.05
N ILE A 6 11.76 -7.43 -13.28
CA ILE A 6 10.46 -7.17 -13.91
C ILE A 6 9.31 -7.74 -13.07
N ALA A 7 9.52 -8.88 -12.40
CA ALA A 7 8.55 -9.47 -11.49
C ALA A 7 8.28 -8.57 -10.28
N ASP A 8 9.32 -7.92 -9.72
CA ASP A 8 9.16 -6.96 -8.63
C ASP A 8 8.41 -5.71 -9.08
N LEU A 9 8.72 -5.19 -10.27
CA LEU A 9 8.02 -4.03 -10.81
C LEU A 9 6.55 -4.34 -11.09
N LEU A 10 6.23 -5.53 -11.62
CA LEU A 10 4.85 -5.99 -11.80
C LEU A 10 4.12 -6.09 -10.46
N LYS A 11 4.76 -6.68 -9.44
CA LYS A 11 4.23 -6.77 -8.07
C LYS A 11 3.83 -5.40 -7.54
N TYR A 12 4.75 -4.43 -7.62
CA TYR A 12 4.52 -3.09 -7.09
C TYR A 12 3.47 -2.32 -7.90
N ALA A 13 3.43 -2.52 -9.22
CA ALA A 13 2.40 -1.92 -10.08
C ALA A 13 1.01 -2.45 -9.73
N ASP A 14 0.83 -3.77 -9.61
CA ASP A 14 -0.45 -4.38 -9.23
C ASP A 14 -0.90 -3.93 -7.84
N LEU A 15 -0.01 -3.96 -6.85
CA LEU A 15 -0.33 -3.49 -5.49
C LEU A 15 -0.68 -2.00 -5.45
N GLN A 16 0.04 -1.17 -6.21
CA GLN A 16 -0.25 0.26 -6.27
C GLN A 16 -1.60 0.52 -6.96
N MET A 17 -1.89 -0.17 -8.06
CA MET A 17 -3.20 -0.10 -8.73
C MET A 17 -4.32 -0.63 -7.83
N ALA A 18 -4.08 -1.64 -7.00
CA ALA A 18 -5.10 -2.20 -6.11
C ALA A 18 -5.39 -1.28 -4.94
N ALA A 19 -4.35 -0.69 -4.34
CA ALA A 19 -4.49 0.37 -3.34
C ALA A 19 -5.37 1.49 -3.90
N GLU A 20 -5.36 1.59 -5.26
CA GLU A 20 -6.28 2.25 -6.19
C GLU A 20 -7.63 2.64 -5.65
N ALA A 21 -8.26 1.55 -5.24
CA ALA A 21 -9.67 1.35 -5.23
C ALA A 21 -10.24 1.62 -3.85
N PHE A 22 -11.55 1.81 -3.80
CA PHE A 22 -12.29 1.80 -2.56
C PHE A 22 -12.48 0.35 -2.12
N LEU A 23 -11.67 -0.10 -1.17
CA LEU A 23 -11.56 -1.49 -0.73
C LEU A 23 -12.31 -1.78 0.58
N LEU A 24 -13.01 -0.79 1.14
CA LEU A 24 -13.79 -0.93 2.37
C LEU A 24 -15.30 -0.99 2.12
N GLY A 25 -15.97 -1.84 2.89
CA GLY A 25 -17.42 -1.93 3.00
C GLY A 25 -18.03 -0.94 3.99
N LYS A 26 -19.34 -1.09 4.24
CA LYS A 26 -20.13 -0.18 5.09
C LYS A 26 -19.70 -0.11 6.58
N ASP A 27 -18.92 -1.08 7.04
CA ASP A 27 -18.41 -1.16 8.42
C ASP A 27 -16.89 -0.91 8.50
N ASP A 28 -16.30 -0.23 7.50
CA ASP A 28 -14.84 -0.11 7.32
C ASP A 28 -14.09 -1.45 7.28
N LYS A 29 -14.82 -2.54 7.00
CA LYS A 29 -14.26 -3.87 6.80
C LYS A 29 -13.70 -4.00 5.38
N PRO A 30 -12.47 -4.50 5.22
CA PRO A 30 -11.94 -4.79 3.89
C PRO A 30 -12.80 -5.80 3.14
N TYR A 31 -13.01 -5.55 1.84
CA TYR A 31 -13.66 -6.52 0.97
C TYR A 31 -12.80 -7.78 0.78
N ALA A 32 -13.46 -8.91 0.53
CA ALA A 32 -12.84 -10.18 0.19
C ALA A 32 -13.64 -10.91 -0.89
N GLY A 33 -12.99 -11.81 -1.64
CA GLY A 33 -13.64 -12.65 -2.65
C GLY A 33 -14.34 -11.81 -3.72
N THR A 34 -15.60 -12.15 -4.02
CA THR A 34 -16.37 -11.50 -5.08
C THR A 34 -16.48 -9.98 -4.92
N ASP A 35 -16.58 -9.48 -3.69
CA ASP A 35 -16.70 -8.04 -3.46
C ASP A 35 -15.36 -7.32 -3.65
N LEU A 36 -14.24 -7.97 -3.30
CA LEU A 36 -12.90 -7.47 -3.60
C LEU A 36 -12.67 -7.40 -5.11
N ILE A 37 -13.02 -8.47 -5.84
CA ILE A 37 -12.92 -8.53 -7.29
C ILE A 37 -13.69 -7.38 -7.94
N LYS A 38 -14.96 -7.17 -7.52
CA LYS A 38 -15.77 -6.05 -8.03
C LYS A 38 -15.17 -4.69 -7.70
N ALA A 39 -14.64 -4.51 -6.48
CA ALA A 39 -14.00 -3.27 -6.07
C ALA A 39 -12.75 -2.97 -6.90
N LEU A 40 -11.90 -3.97 -7.18
CA LEU A 40 -10.70 -3.83 -8.02
C LEU A 40 -11.03 -3.55 -9.48
N MET A 41 -12.10 -4.15 -10.02
CA MET A 41 -12.57 -3.87 -11.38
C MET A 41 -13.20 -2.49 -11.51
N ARG A 42 -13.88 -2.01 -10.46
CA ARG A 42 -14.38 -0.63 -10.38
C ARG A 42 -13.22 0.36 -10.25
N GLY A 43 -12.21 0.03 -9.45
CA GLY A 43 -11.08 0.90 -9.20
C GLY A 43 -11.43 2.09 -8.32
N ASN A 44 -10.86 3.25 -8.66
CA ASN A 44 -11.21 4.56 -8.12
C ASN A 44 -12.29 5.31 -8.95
N ASP A 45 -13.09 4.57 -9.72
CA ASP A 45 -14.05 5.10 -10.72
C ASP A 45 -13.42 5.86 -11.90
N HIS A 46 -12.09 6.03 -11.92
CA HIS A 46 -11.31 6.64 -13.00
C HIS A 46 -10.45 5.59 -13.73
N ALA A 47 -9.11 5.77 -13.77
CA ALA A 47 -8.20 5.11 -14.69
C ALA A 47 -7.58 3.80 -14.17
N SER A 48 -7.56 3.56 -12.85
CA SER A 48 -6.98 2.36 -12.26
C SER A 48 -8.02 1.27 -12.11
N ARG A 49 -8.16 0.43 -13.14
CA ARG A 49 -9.11 -0.68 -13.14
C ARG A 49 -8.40 -1.97 -13.50
N PHE A 50 -8.70 -3.01 -12.72
CA PHE A 50 -8.27 -4.36 -13.04
C PHE A 50 -9.15 -4.97 -14.14
N THR A 51 -8.53 -5.75 -15.03
CA THR A 51 -9.30 -6.75 -15.79
C THR A 51 -9.80 -7.83 -14.84
N GLU A 52 -10.86 -8.54 -15.23
CA GLU A 52 -11.42 -9.63 -14.40
C GLU A 52 -10.36 -10.69 -14.04
N ALA A 53 -9.49 -11.05 -15.00
CA ALA A 53 -8.41 -12.00 -14.77
C ALA A 53 -7.39 -11.48 -13.74
N GLN A 54 -6.98 -10.21 -13.84
CA GLN A 54 -6.06 -9.63 -12.87
C GLN A 54 -6.72 -9.49 -11.49
N ALA A 55 -8.00 -9.13 -11.41
CA ALA A 55 -8.71 -9.01 -10.13
C ALA A 55 -8.88 -10.36 -9.41
N LYS A 56 -9.24 -11.42 -10.16
CA LYS A 56 -9.29 -12.80 -9.65
C LYS A 56 -7.93 -13.27 -9.16
N ARG A 57 -6.88 -12.98 -9.93
CA ARG A 57 -5.52 -13.28 -9.53
C ARG A 57 -5.10 -12.51 -8.28
N PHE A 58 -5.44 -11.23 -8.19
CA PHE A 58 -5.16 -10.42 -7.02
C PHE A 58 -5.82 -11.02 -5.79
N ASP A 59 -7.13 -11.30 -5.85
CA ASP A 59 -7.86 -11.98 -4.79
C ASP A 59 -7.28 -13.35 -4.48
N GLU A 60 -6.68 -14.07 -5.43
CA GLU A 60 -6.04 -15.37 -5.16
C GLU A 60 -4.79 -15.26 -4.27
N PHE A 61 -3.95 -14.24 -4.48
CA PHE A 61 -2.63 -14.13 -3.84
C PHE A 61 -2.55 -13.10 -2.72
N TRP A 62 -3.44 -12.11 -2.71
CA TRP A 62 -3.39 -10.99 -1.78
C TRP A 62 -4.70 -10.81 -1.04
N GLU A 63 -4.61 -10.41 0.22
CA GLU A 63 -5.72 -9.94 1.02
C GLU A 63 -5.50 -8.49 1.43
N VAL A 64 -6.60 -7.75 1.56
CA VAL A 64 -6.59 -6.40 2.10
C VAL A 64 -6.71 -6.51 3.61
N VAL A 65 -5.65 -6.12 4.33
CA VAL A 65 -5.62 -6.19 5.80
C VAL A 65 -6.30 -4.95 6.39
N ALA A 66 -5.97 -3.79 5.83
CA ALA A 66 -6.52 -2.51 6.25
C ALA A 66 -6.39 -1.50 5.12
N GLN A 67 -7.33 -0.58 5.03
CA GLN A 67 -7.22 0.61 4.20
C GLN A 67 -7.57 1.82 5.05
N GLN A 68 -6.75 2.86 4.97
CA GLN A 68 -7.09 4.18 5.45
C GLN A 68 -7.53 5.00 4.23
N PRO A 69 -8.83 5.28 4.07
CA PRO A 69 -9.32 6.10 2.97
C PRO A 69 -8.81 7.54 3.10
N ASN A 70 -8.93 8.32 2.02
CA ASN A 70 -8.37 9.66 1.94
C ASN A 70 -8.86 10.54 3.09
N THR A 71 -7.92 11.07 3.88
CA THR A 71 -8.22 11.95 5.01
C THR A 71 -8.09 13.42 4.59
N HIS A 72 -8.49 14.35 5.47
CA HIS A 72 -8.37 15.79 5.23
C HIS A 72 -6.93 16.25 4.94
N THR A 73 -5.92 15.45 5.29
CA THR A 73 -4.50 15.73 5.02
C THR A 73 -4.04 15.29 3.63
N GLY A 74 -4.93 14.72 2.80
CA GLY A 74 -4.61 14.35 1.42
C GLY A 74 -3.78 13.07 1.27
N PHE A 75 -3.73 12.21 2.29
CA PHE A 75 -3.08 10.90 2.21
C PHE A 75 -4.07 9.76 2.43
N SER A 76 -3.83 8.66 1.71
CA SER A 76 -4.46 7.35 1.94
C SER A 76 -3.41 6.24 1.92
N GLY A 77 -3.72 5.14 2.59
CA GLY A 77 -2.82 4.00 2.73
C GLY A 77 -3.58 2.69 2.64
N THR A 78 -2.94 1.65 2.11
CA THR A 78 -3.50 0.29 2.12
C THR A 78 -2.43 -0.70 2.47
N VAL A 79 -2.75 -1.62 3.37
CA VAL A 79 -1.88 -2.73 3.77
C VAL A 79 -2.43 -4.01 3.14
N PHE A 80 -1.57 -4.68 2.39
CA PHE A 80 -1.85 -5.99 1.80
C PHE A 80 -1.00 -7.05 2.47
N LYS A 81 -1.55 -8.25 2.57
CA LYS A 81 -0.82 -9.44 3.00
C LYS A 81 -0.90 -10.50 1.91
N CYS A 82 0.23 -11.12 1.61
CA CYS A 82 0.30 -12.20 0.65
C CYS A 82 -0.17 -13.50 1.32
N LYS A 83 -1.16 -14.16 0.72
CA LYS A 83 -1.79 -15.37 1.27
C LYS A 83 -0.95 -16.62 1.03
N LYS A 84 -0.22 -16.65 -0.09
CA LYS A 84 0.58 -17.79 -0.54
C LYS A 84 1.64 -17.33 -1.52
N ASP A 85 2.68 -18.14 -1.66
CA ASP A 85 3.74 -17.90 -2.64
C ASP A 85 3.17 -17.63 -4.04
N ASP A 86 3.56 -16.50 -4.62
CA ASP A 86 3.22 -16.09 -5.96
C ASP A 86 4.42 -16.36 -6.89
N PRO A 87 4.34 -17.36 -7.79
CA PRO A 87 5.44 -17.69 -8.70
C PRO A 87 5.67 -16.64 -9.79
N LEU A 88 4.70 -15.77 -10.08
CA LEU A 88 4.83 -14.72 -11.11
C LEU A 88 5.55 -13.49 -10.58
N THR A 89 5.20 -13.06 -9.37
CA THR A 89 5.73 -11.83 -8.76
C THR A 89 6.86 -12.10 -7.76
N GLY A 90 7.06 -13.36 -7.38
CA GLY A 90 8.03 -13.78 -6.38
C GLY A 90 7.60 -13.50 -4.93
N ALA A 91 6.40 -12.95 -4.71
CA ALA A 91 5.88 -12.69 -3.37
C ALA A 91 5.78 -13.98 -2.55
N LYS A 92 6.10 -13.90 -1.26
CA LYS A 92 6.08 -15.02 -0.33
C LYS A 92 4.86 -14.97 0.56
N ALA A 93 4.38 -16.15 0.95
CA ALA A 93 3.32 -16.24 1.96
C ALA A 93 3.70 -15.40 3.19
N ASP A 94 2.71 -14.67 3.71
CA ASP A 94 2.84 -13.72 4.83
C ASP A 94 3.66 -12.45 4.54
N ASP A 95 4.11 -12.19 3.30
CA ASP A 95 4.67 -10.89 2.92
C ASP A 95 3.63 -9.80 3.16
N VAL A 96 4.03 -8.73 3.86
CA VAL A 96 3.19 -7.56 4.13
C VAL A 96 3.72 -6.37 3.35
N VAL A 97 2.85 -5.75 2.56
CA VAL A 97 3.19 -4.57 1.75
C VAL A 97 2.25 -3.43 2.09
N MET A 98 2.81 -2.26 2.35
CA MET A 98 2.06 -1.03 2.57
C MET A 98 2.22 -0.10 1.37
N CYS A 99 1.10 0.31 0.78
CA CYS A 99 1.03 1.25 -0.33
C CYS A 99 0.46 2.58 0.17
N PHE A 100 1.07 3.69 -0.28
CA PHE A 100 0.58 5.03 0.00
C PHE A 100 0.05 5.70 -1.27
N ARG A 101 -0.91 6.59 -1.10
CA ARG A 101 -1.23 7.65 -2.07
C ARG A 101 -1.21 8.99 -1.38
N SER A 102 -0.75 9.98 -2.13
CA SER A 102 -1.07 11.36 -1.89
C SER A 102 -2.09 11.81 -2.94
N THR A 103 -3.12 12.55 -2.53
CA THR A 103 -3.99 13.34 -3.43
C THR A 103 -3.58 14.80 -3.48
N GLU A 104 -2.43 15.14 -2.91
CA GLU A 104 -1.93 16.50 -2.81
C GLU A 104 -1.22 16.86 -4.12
N PHE A 105 -1.85 17.68 -4.97
CA PHE A 105 -1.24 18.68 -5.87
C PHE A 105 -2.13 19.15 -7.04
N VAL A 106 -3.45 18.89 -7.04
CA VAL A 106 -4.34 19.53 -8.05
C VAL A 106 -5.23 20.64 -7.49
N ASP A 107 -5.58 20.65 -6.19
CA ASP A 107 -6.51 21.66 -5.67
C ASP A 107 -5.96 22.61 -4.58
N ASP A 108 -4.66 22.55 -4.22
CA ASP A 108 -4.11 23.48 -3.23
C ASP A 108 -2.70 24.01 -3.52
N TYR A 109 -2.47 24.46 -4.76
CA TYR A 109 -1.36 25.38 -5.06
C TYR A 109 -1.75 26.86 -4.89
N ALA A 110 -2.97 27.14 -4.39
CA ALA A 110 -3.51 28.49 -4.23
C ALA A 110 -3.70 28.94 -2.77
N ARG A 111 -3.44 28.07 -1.78
CA ARG A 111 -3.38 28.39 -0.34
C ARG A 111 -2.37 27.43 0.29
N ASP A 112 -1.09 27.72 0.38
CA ASP A 112 -0.62 28.62 1.42
C ASP A 112 0.90 28.83 1.24
N ASN A 113 1.30 30.05 0.91
CA ASN A 113 2.70 30.49 0.95
C ASN A 113 3.00 31.23 2.27
N ALA A 114 2.20 31.01 3.33
CA ALA A 114 2.33 31.74 4.58
C ALA A 114 1.75 31.02 5.83
N ALA A 115 2.12 29.75 6.06
CA ALA A 115 2.05 29.17 7.42
C ALA A 115 3.20 28.18 7.67
N THR A 116 4.40 28.57 7.24
CA THR A 116 5.67 27.92 7.57
C THR A 116 5.89 27.94 9.10
N ASN A 117 6.06 26.76 9.70
CA ASN A 117 6.66 26.50 11.02
C ASN A 117 5.90 26.91 12.30
N ALA A 118 4.79 26.26 12.66
CA ALA A 118 4.37 26.37 14.07
C ALA A 118 3.72 25.16 14.78
N LEU A 119 2.94 24.26 14.16
CA LEU A 119 2.03 23.44 14.99
C LEU A 119 1.95 21.92 14.78
N GLU A 120 2.69 21.28 13.87
CA GLU A 120 2.61 19.80 13.73
C GLU A 120 3.90 19.02 14.00
N ILE A 121 5.08 19.65 13.93
CA ILE A 121 6.37 18.94 14.11
C ILE A 121 6.73 18.70 15.59
N SER A 122 5.98 19.27 16.55
CA SER A 122 6.31 19.13 17.98
C SER A 122 5.56 18.02 18.73
N GLU A 123 4.42 17.52 18.22
CA GLU A 123 3.58 16.55 18.99
C GLU A 123 3.49 15.12 18.41
N THR A 124 3.81 14.87 17.13
CA THR A 124 3.77 13.50 16.56
C THR A 124 5.05 13.03 15.87
N GLY A 125 6.14 13.80 15.94
CA GLY A 125 7.51 13.28 15.82
C GLY A 125 7.91 12.59 14.51
N PHE A 126 7.14 12.68 13.42
CA PHE A 126 7.55 12.21 12.09
C PHE A 126 6.99 13.11 10.99
N ALA A 127 7.83 14.01 10.49
CA ALA A 127 7.53 14.76 9.27
C ALA A 127 7.69 13.82 8.05
N TRP A 128 6.57 13.36 7.48
CA TRP A 128 6.54 12.56 6.25
C TRP A 128 6.69 13.39 4.96
N GLY A 129 6.88 14.71 5.08
CA GLY A 129 6.95 15.66 3.96
C GLY A 129 8.25 15.68 3.14
N GLN A 130 9.18 14.72 3.28
CA GLN A 130 10.45 14.72 2.50
C GLN A 130 10.93 13.34 2.00
N ARG A 131 10.05 12.35 1.84
CA ARG A 131 10.41 11.06 1.20
C ARG A 131 9.43 10.63 0.11
N VAL A 132 9.14 11.51 -0.83
CA VAL A 132 8.77 11.07 -2.18
C VAL A 132 10.10 10.71 -2.86
N TRP A 133 10.23 9.44 -3.28
CA TRP A 133 11.43 8.74 -3.80
C TRP A 133 12.34 8.07 -2.77
N ALA A 134 12.00 6.85 -2.36
CA ALA A 134 12.98 5.79 -2.16
C ALA A 134 12.31 4.42 -2.29
N HIS A 135 12.65 3.73 -3.37
CA HIS A 135 12.57 2.29 -3.50
C HIS A 135 13.13 1.61 -2.22
N GLU A 136 12.51 0.49 -1.82
CA GLU A 136 12.95 -0.42 -0.75
C GLU A 136 12.33 -0.19 0.66
N MET A 137 11.18 -0.83 0.90
CA MET A 137 10.80 -1.35 2.21
C MET A 137 10.66 -2.86 2.07
N HIS A 138 11.81 -3.53 1.99
CA HIS A 138 11.94 -4.96 2.20
C HIS A 138 12.83 -5.15 3.43
N LEU A 139 12.43 -6.07 4.32
CA LEU A 139 13.16 -6.55 5.51
C LEU A 139 13.00 -5.73 6.80
N LEU A 140 11.88 -5.95 7.49
CA LEU A 140 11.96 -6.17 8.95
C LEU A 140 11.82 -7.67 9.22
N HIS A 141 12.89 -8.38 8.87
CA HIS A 141 13.07 -9.78 9.23
C HIS A 141 13.39 -9.89 10.72
N ARG A 142 12.60 -10.71 11.42
CA ARG A 142 13.12 -12.00 11.89
C ARG A 142 14.47 -11.89 12.62
N GLN A 143 14.47 -11.31 13.83
CA GLN A 143 15.49 -11.55 14.85
C GLN A 143 14.84 -11.80 16.22
N SER A 144 14.28 -12.99 16.41
CA SER A 144 13.98 -13.53 17.75
C SER A 144 14.15 -15.05 17.81
N GLY A 145 15.23 -15.55 17.20
CA GLY A 145 15.50 -16.98 17.19
C GLY A 145 16.98 -17.29 16.97
N GLN A 146 17.80 -17.07 17.99
CA GLN A 146 18.98 -17.86 18.35
C GLN A 146 19.80 -17.12 19.42
N ARG A 147 19.70 -17.57 20.67
CA ARG A 147 20.82 -17.49 21.63
C ARG A 147 21.02 -18.86 22.23
N SER A 148 21.91 -19.61 21.59
CA SER A 148 22.59 -20.78 22.09
C SER A 148 23.36 -20.39 23.36
N ARG A 149 23.16 -21.14 24.45
CA ARG A 149 24.09 -21.16 25.59
C ARG A 149 25.35 -21.92 25.17
N PRO A 150 26.53 -21.52 25.67
CA PRO A 150 27.42 -22.54 26.20
C PRO A 150 28.01 -22.17 27.57
N HIS A 151 28.05 -23.22 28.40
CA HIS A 151 28.89 -23.53 29.56
C HIS A 151 29.26 -22.44 30.58
#